data_AF-A0A6A5GG70-F1
#
_entry.id   AF-A0A6A5GG70-F1
#
_cell.length_a   1.000
_cell.length_b   1.000
_cell.length_c   1.000
_cell.angle_alpha   90.00
_cell.angle_beta   90.00
_cell.angle_gamma   90.00
#
_symmetry.space_group_name_H-M   'P 1'
#
loop_
_entity.id
_entity.type
_entity.pdbx_description
1 polymer ?
#
loop_
_entity_poly.entity_id
_entity_poly.type
_entity_poly.pdbx_seq_one_letter_code
_entity_poly.pdbx_strand_id
1 'polypeptide(L)'
;MGTVKWFMFNVHFWSALLDVTLSLLVIPYMLFPAAAGYALGLFTMIGMDLALQTTVVVIEIGMTVLSILVLFENRYTFLAGSNKLWIRARRIFIGFCYVVACTYFIPFNFMVPDQSLAGPSVIQRLRTLRCFYSGPIFVLTQDATVVAWTTAVKLLAEFTFIIALVILTFLNILKKNKVASLSKNTMALQKKFFVSITIQTAIPIAVIIIPLVYCAYSLAYEFYSQAMNNLCFLVISSHGLVSTIAMLLIHEPYRNVLFRWGKAERQSRTMSISIARSFNDRNSTMH
;
A
#
# COMPACT_ATOMS: atom_id res chain seq x y z
N MET A 1 -17.28 -9.09 13.34
CA MET A 1 -15.80 -9.02 13.33
C MET A 1 -15.14 -10.15 12.53
N GLY A 2 -15.73 -11.35 12.40
CA GLY A 2 -15.10 -12.48 11.69
C GLY A 2 -14.77 -12.25 10.22
N THR A 3 -15.54 -11.44 9.50
CA THR A 3 -15.34 -11.18 8.06
C THR A 3 -14.22 -10.19 7.74
N VAL A 4 -13.97 -9.20 8.61
CA VAL A 4 -13.00 -8.10 8.35
C VAL A 4 -11.56 -8.59 8.33
N LYS A 5 -11.27 -9.66 9.10
CA LYS A 5 -9.93 -10.27 9.16
C LYS A 5 -9.43 -10.68 7.78
N TRP A 6 -10.31 -11.25 6.94
CA TRP A 6 -9.96 -11.66 5.58
C TRP A 6 -9.66 -10.49 4.66
N PHE A 7 -10.37 -9.37 4.82
CA PHE A 7 -10.07 -8.16 4.04
C PHE A 7 -8.75 -7.51 4.47
N MET A 8 -8.45 -7.50 5.77
CA MET A 8 -7.14 -7.06 6.26
C MET A 8 -6.02 -7.98 5.76
N PHE A 9 -6.23 -9.30 5.83
CA PHE A 9 -5.30 -10.27 5.28
C PHE A 9 -5.07 -10.05 3.78
N ASN A 10 -6.13 -9.79 3.01
CA ASN A 10 -6.02 -9.49 1.58
C ASN A 10 -5.13 -8.27 1.31
N VAL A 11 -5.28 -7.18 2.08
CA VAL A 11 -4.40 -6.01 1.98
C VAL A 11 -2.94 -6.37 2.28
N HIS A 12 -2.71 -7.11 3.36
CA HIS A 12 -1.36 -7.53 3.74
C HIS A 12 -0.74 -8.48 2.72
N PHE A 13 -1.52 -9.40 2.15
CA PHE A 13 -1.07 -10.35 1.14
C PHE A 13 -0.58 -9.62 -0.11
N TRP A 14 -1.39 -8.72 -0.69
CA TRP A 14 -1.01 -7.99 -1.90
C TRP A 14 0.15 -7.03 -1.66
N SER A 15 0.19 -6.36 -0.51
CA SER A 15 1.30 -5.49 -0.13
C SER A 15 2.61 -6.28 0.03
N ALA A 16 2.58 -7.43 0.72
CA ALA A 16 3.76 -8.28 0.90
C ALA A 16 4.22 -8.91 -0.42
N LEU A 17 3.28 -9.33 -1.27
CA LEU A 17 3.61 -9.86 -2.59
C LEU A 17 4.30 -8.79 -3.44
N LEU A 18 3.77 -7.57 -3.48
CA LEU A 18 4.37 -6.44 -4.19
C LEU A 18 5.79 -6.13 -3.68
N ASP A 19 6.02 -6.16 -2.37
CA ASP A 19 7.35 -5.95 -1.79
C ASP A 19 8.35 -7.02 -2.26
N VAL A 20 7.95 -8.30 -2.26
CA VAL A 20 8.76 -9.41 -2.76
C VAL A 20 9.04 -9.22 -4.25
N THR A 21 8.04 -8.83 -5.03
CA THR A 21 8.22 -8.61 -6.47
C THR A 21 9.19 -7.48 -6.75
N LEU A 22 9.05 -6.34 -6.08
CA LEU A 22 9.92 -5.18 -6.29
C LEU A 22 11.33 -5.34 -5.73
N SER A 23 11.52 -6.15 -4.68
CA SER A 23 12.81 -6.30 -4.00
C SER A 23 13.60 -7.53 -4.42
N LEU A 24 12.95 -8.54 -5.01
CA LEU A 24 13.57 -9.82 -5.36
C LEU A 24 13.25 -10.26 -6.80
N LEU A 25 11.98 -10.28 -7.19
CA LEU A 25 11.60 -10.92 -8.46
C LEU A 25 11.92 -10.05 -9.67
N VAL A 26 11.63 -8.75 -9.63
CA VAL A 26 11.81 -7.84 -10.77
C VAL A 26 12.96 -6.87 -10.54
N ILE A 27 13.07 -6.25 -9.36
CA ILE A 27 14.05 -5.18 -9.06
C ILE A 27 14.15 -4.16 -10.22
N PRO A 28 13.10 -3.36 -10.44
CA PRO A 28 13.00 -2.47 -11.59
C PRO A 28 13.86 -1.21 -11.44
N TYR A 29 14.48 -0.80 -12.54
CA TYR A 29 15.19 0.47 -12.72
C TYR A 29 14.53 1.24 -13.85
N MET A 30 13.73 2.25 -13.48
CA MET A 30 13.03 3.09 -14.45
C MET A 30 13.89 4.28 -14.86
N LEU A 31 13.76 4.65 -16.13
CA LEU A 31 14.43 5.79 -16.77
C LEU A 31 13.46 6.95 -17.06
N PHE A 32 12.43 7.07 -16.22
CA PHE A 32 11.35 8.03 -16.37
C PHE A 32 11.90 9.47 -16.41
N PRO A 33 11.44 10.35 -17.34
CA PRO A 33 10.17 10.32 -18.07
C PRO A 33 10.16 9.48 -19.36
N ALA A 34 11.29 8.95 -19.80
CA ALA A 34 11.25 7.91 -20.83
C ALA A 34 10.53 6.70 -20.23
N ALA A 35 9.46 6.22 -20.87
CA ALA A 35 8.77 4.98 -20.47
C ALA A 35 9.65 3.77 -20.84
N ALA A 36 10.80 3.69 -20.20
CA ALA A 36 11.86 2.75 -20.45
C ALA A 36 12.54 2.39 -19.13
N GLY A 37 13.22 1.26 -19.11
CA GLY A 37 13.91 0.77 -17.93
C GLY A 37 14.59 -0.57 -18.17
N TYR A 38 15.15 -1.11 -17.11
CA TYR A 38 15.66 -2.46 -17.05
C TYR A 38 15.34 -3.07 -15.69
N ALA A 39 15.52 -4.37 -15.54
CA ALA A 39 15.17 -5.12 -14.35
C ALA A 39 16.33 -6.04 -13.96
N LEU A 40 16.63 -6.16 -12.66
CA LEU A 40 17.78 -6.94 -12.15
C LEU A 40 17.37 -8.16 -11.31
N GLY A 41 16.07 -8.42 -11.16
CA GLY A 41 15.56 -9.47 -10.30
C GLY A 41 15.61 -10.87 -10.92
N LEU A 42 15.12 -11.86 -10.15
CA LEU A 42 15.08 -13.27 -10.54
C LEU A 42 14.36 -13.53 -11.87
N PHE A 43 13.29 -12.78 -12.18
CA PHE A 43 12.55 -12.91 -13.43
C PHE A 43 13.42 -12.59 -14.64
N THR A 44 14.29 -11.58 -14.54
CA THR A 44 15.29 -11.30 -15.59
C THR A 44 16.30 -12.43 -15.69
N MET A 45 16.75 -13.01 -14.57
CA MET A 45 17.75 -14.09 -14.57
C MET A 45 17.25 -15.36 -15.27
N ILE A 46 15.95 -15.66 -15.18
CA ILE A 46 15.32 -16.79 -15.88
C ILE A 46 14.85 -16.46 -17.30
N GLY A 47 15.16 -15.25 -17.81
CA GLY A 47 14.84 -14.83 -19.18
C GLY A 47 13.38 -14.41 -19.40
N MET A 48 12.65 -14.03 -18.35
CA MET A 48 11.28 -13.52 -18.49
C MET A 48 11.27 -12.16 -19.21
N ASP A 49 10.39 -12.02 -20.19
CA ASP A 49 10.21 -10.79 -20.96
C ASP A 49 9.89 -9.57 -20.06
N LEU A 50 10.53 -8.42 -20.35
CA LEU A 50 10.42 -7.22 -19.52
C LEU A 50 9.03 -6.56 -19.62
N ALA A 51 8.29 -6.73 -20.72
CA ALA A 51 6.92 -6.23 -20.83
C ALA A 51 5.99 -7.01 -19.88
N LEU A 52 6.18 -8.33 -19.81
CA LEU A 52 5.47 -9.18 -18.84
C LEU A 52 5.85 -8.84 -17.40
N GLN A 53 7.13 -8.66 -17.09
CA GLN A 53 7.57 -8.24 -15.74
C GLN A 53 6.91 -6.90 -15.34
N THR A 54 6.90 -5.92 -16.26
CA THR A 54 6.23 -4.63 -16.04
C THR A 54 4.74 -4.81 -15.79
N THR A 55 4.08 -5.66 -16.57
CA THR A 55 2.66 -5.97 -16.41
C THR A 55 2.36 -6.58 -15.04
N VAL A 56 3.17 -7.53 -14.56
CA VAL A 56 3.02 -8.13 -13.23
C VAL A 56 3.08 -7.08 -12.13
N VAL A 57 4.11 -6.22 -12.14
CA VAL A 57 4.27 -5.15 -11.13
C VAL A 57 3.07 -4.21 -11.13
N VAL A 58 2.61 -3.78 -12.31
CA VAL A 58 1.46 -2.86 -12.42
C VAL A 58 0.17 -3.50 -11.92
N ILE A 59 -0.06 -4.78 -12.23
CA ILE A 59 -1.20 -5.54 -11.71
C ILE A 59 -1.12 -5.61 -10.19
N GLU A 60 0.04 -5.95 -9.60
CA GLU A 60 0.20 -6.05 -8.14
C GLU A 60 -0.02 -4.72 -7.42
N ILE A 61 0.45 -3.60 -7.98
CA ILE A 61 0.13 -2.26 -7.48
C ILE A 61 -1.38 -2.04 -7.52
N GLY A 62 -2.03 -2.35 -8.65
CA GLY A 62 -3.46 -2.23 -8.81
C GLY A 62 -4.26 -3.07 -7.82
N MET A 63 -3.84 -4.31 -7.60
CA MET A 63 -4.45 -5.24 -6.64
C MET A 63 -4.25 -4.78 -5.20
N THR A 64 -3.11 -4.17 -4.88
CA THR A 64 -2.86 -3.56 -3.57
C THR A 64 -3.83 -2.41 -3.31
N VAL A 65 -4.01 -1.48 -4.25
CA VAL A 65 -4.98 -0.38 -4.10
C VAL A 65 -6.42 -0.91 -4.02
N LEU A 66 -6.77 -1.87 -4.88
CA LEU A 66 -8.10 -2.48 -4.88
C LEU A 66 -8.40 -3.23 -3.58
N SER A 67 -7.40 -3.89 -2.98
CA SER A 67 -7.57 -4.56 -1.69
C SER A 67 -7.96 -3.59 -0.57
N ILE A 68 -7.39 -2.38 -0.57
CA ILE A 68 -7.72 -1.30 0.38
C ILE A 68 -9.14 -0.79 0.12
N LEU A 69 -9.51 -0.61 -1.13
CA LEU A 69 -10.88 -0.24 -1.55
C LEU A 69 -11.90 -1.25 -1.01
N VAL A 70 -11.68 -2.54 -1.26
CA VAL A 70 -12.58 -3.61 -0.80
C VAL A 70 -12.65 -3.67 0.72
N LEU A 71 -11.53 -3.41 1.43
CA LEU A 71 -11.53 -3.29 2.89
C LEU A 71 -12.47 -2.18 3.36
N PHE A 72 -12.32 -0.95 2.84
CA PHE A 72 -13.18 0.17 3.25
C PHE A 72 -14.63 0.01 2.82
N GLU A 73 -14.86 -0.59 1.67
CA GLU A 73 -16.19 -0.86 1.17
C GLU A 73 -16.90 -1.91 2.08
N ASN A 74 -16.17 -2.94 2.55
CA ASN A 74 -16.68 -3.88 3.54
C ASN A 74 -17.06 -3.17 4.85
N ARG A 75 -16.18 -2.27 5.33
CA ARG A 75 -16.41 -1.49 6.55
C ARG A 75 -17.61 -0.57 6.44
N TYR A 76 -17.76 0.11 5.30
CA TYR A 76 -18.91 0.93 5.00
C TYR A 76 -20.19 0.11 5.04
N THR A 77 -20.26 -0.98 4.28
CA THR A 77 -21.47 -1.81 4.17
C THR A 77 -21.91 -2.39 5.52
N PHE A 78 -20.95 -2.89 6.31
CA PHE A 78 -21.23 -3.42 7.64
C PHE A 78 -21.78 -2.34 8.60
N LEU A 79 -21.17 -1.15 8.60
CA LEU A 79 -21.55 -0.07 9.53
C LEU A 79 -22.76 0.73 9.07
N ALA A 80 -23.00 0.85 7.76
CA ALA A 80 -24.14 1.53 7.19
C ALA A 80 -25.45 0.74 7.38
N GLY A 81 -25.38 -0.59 7.48
CA GLY A 81 -26.58 -1.43 7.45
C GLY A 81 -27.24 -1.40 6.07
N SER A 82 -26.42 -1.53 5.02
CA SER A 82 -26.85 -1.33 3.64
C SER A 82 -27.95 -2.31 3.20
N ASN A 83 -28.81 -1.86 2.29
CA ASN A 83 -29.91 -2.66 1.74
C ASN A 83 -29.42 -3.77 0.78
N LYS A 84 -30.31 -4.72 0.46
CA LYS A 84 -30.01 -5.86 -0.44
C LYS A 84 -29.57 -5.42 -1.84
N LEU A 85 -30.12 -4.32 -2.36
CA LEU A 85 -29.78 -3.78 -3.67
C LEU A 85 -28.31 -3.31 -3.71
N TRP A 86 -27.90 -2.52 -2.71
CA TRP A 86 -26.51 -2.10 -2.54
C TRP A 86 -25.58 -3.31 -2.48
N ILE A 87 -25.92 -4.32 -1.67
CA ILE A 87 -25.11 -5.54 -1.51
C ILE A 87 -24.90 -6.28 -2.85
N ARG A 88 -25.90 -6.28 -3.74
CA ARG A 88 -25.77 -6.85 -5.09
C ARG A 88 -24.91 -5.98 -5.99
N ALA A 89 -25.19 -4.67 -6.04
CA ALA A 89 -24.47 -3.71 -6.87
C ALA A 89 -22.97 -3.67 -6.53
N ARG A 90 -22.61 -3.64 -5.25
CA ARG A 90 -21.20 -3.65 -4.80
C ARG A 90 -20.44 -4.89 -5.29
N ARG A 91 -21.09 -6.06 -5.35
CA ARG A 91 -20.42 -7.31 -5.73
C ARG A 91 -20.06 -7.30 -7.20
N ILE A 92 -20.98 -6.80 -8.02
CA ILE A 92 -20.76 -6.61 -9.46
C ILE A 92 -19.66 -5.58 -9.69
N PHE A 93 -19.73 -4.43 -9.01
CA PHE A 93 -18.73 -3.36 -9.11
C PHE A 93 -17.33 -3.84 -8.70
N ILE A 94 -17.18 -4.49 -7.55
CA ILE A 94 -15.90 -5.03 -7.10
C ILE A 94 -15.37 -6.07 -8.08
N GLY A 95 -16.22 -6.96 -8.61
CA GLY A 95 -15.84 -7.92 -9.63
C GLY A 95 -15.31 -7.25 -10.90
N PHE A 96 -15.98 -6.19 -11.36
CA PHE A 96 -15.52 -5.38 -12.48
C PHE A 96 -14.16 -4.72 -12.18
N CYS A 97 -13.97 -4.14 -11.00
CA CYS A 97 -12.69 -3.55 -10.60
C CYS A 97 -11.55 -4.57 -10.62
N TYR A 98 -11.80 -5.83 -10.21
CA TYR A 98 -10.80 -6.90 -10.29
C TYR A 98 -10.43 -7.21 -11.74
N VAL A 99 -11.42 -7.31 -12.64
CA VAL A 99 -11.16 -7.51 -14.07
C VAL A 99 -10.29 -6.36 -14.60
N VAL A 100 -10.70 -5.11 -14.36
CA VAL A 100 -9.93 -3.93 -14.78
C VAL A 100 -8.52 -3.95 -14.21
N ALA A 101 -8.34 -4.22 -12.91
CA ALA A 101 -7.01 -4.25 -12.29
C ALA A 101 -6.08 -5.29 -12.95
N CYS A 102 -6.61 -6.44 -13.34
CA CYS A 102 -5.85 -7.50 -14.01
C CYS A 102 -5.62 -7.26 -15.51
N THR A 103 -6.50 -6.51 -16.19
CA THR A 103 -6.46 -6.44 -17.66
C THR A 103 -6.11 -5.07 -18.24
N TYR A 104 -6.25 -3.96 -17.50
CA TYR A 104 -6.14 -2.62 -18.09
C TYR A 104 -4.77 -2.32 -18.69
N PHE A 105 -3.71 -2.96 -18.18
CA PHE A 105 -2.34 -2.72 -18.65
C PHE A 105 -1.97 -3.61 -19.85
N ILE A 106 -2.69 -4.72 -20.08
CA ILE A 106 -2.42 -5.67 -21.16
C ILE A 106 -2.34 -5.01 -22.55
N PRO A 107 -3.24 -4.07 -22.93
CA PRO A 107 -3.18 -3.39 -24.22
C PRO A 107 -1.84 -2.70 -24.51
N PHE A 108 -1.12 -2.23 -23.49
CA PHE A 108 0.15 -1.53 -23.67
C PHE A 108 1.29 -2.46 -24.10
N ASN A 109 1.18 -3.77 -23.85
CA ASN A 109 2.16 -4.74 -24.36
C ASN A 109 2.14 -4.84 -25.89
N PHE A 110 1.00 -4.52 -26.52
CA PHE A 110 0.89 -4.48 -27.98
C PHE A 110 1.35 -3.14 -28.57
N MET A 111 1.65 -2.14 -27.74
CA MET A 111 2.17 -0.83 -28.14
C MET A 111 3.70 -0.74 -27.99
N VAL A 112 4.35 -1.82 -27.55
CA VAL A 112 5.80 -1.88 -27.38
C VAL A 112 6.47 -1.68 -28.74
N PRO A 113 7.34 -0.67 -28.89
CA PRO A 113 8.03 -0.40 -30.15
C PRO A 113 9.13 -1.44 -30.43
N ASP A 114 9.62 -1.44 -31.67
CA ASP A 114 10.83 -2.21 -32.03
C ASP A 114 12.03 -1.74 -31.17
N GLN A 115 12.52 -2.65 -30.33
CA GLN A 115 13.59 -2.39 -29.36
C GLN A 115 14.93 -2.09 -30.05
N SER A 116 15.14 -2.59 -31.28
CA SER A 116 16.36 -2.33 -32.06
C SER A 116 16.51 -0.85 -32.43
N LEU A 117 15.40 -0.12 -32.53
CA LEU A 117 15.35 1.31 -32.81
C LEU A 117 15.10 2.14 -31.55
N ALA A 118 14.21 1.67 -30.67
CA ALA A 118 13.78 2.43 -29.49
C ALA A 118 14.85 2.49 -28.38
N GLY A 119 15.59 1.40 -28.14
CA GLY A 119 16.65 1.39 -27.14
C GLY A 119 17.75 2.43 -27.43
N PRO A 120 18.35 2.41 -28.63
CA PRO A 120 19.38 3.38 -28.99
C PRO A 120 18.93 4.85 -28.89
N SER A 121 17.68 5.16 -29.25
CA SER A 121 17.16 6.53 -29.18
C SER A 121 17.02 7.04 -27.74
N VAL A 122 16.56 6.19 -26.81
CA VAL A 122 16.51 6.53 -25.38
C VAL A 122 17.92 6.70 -24.80
N ILE A 123 18.87 5.83 -25.16
CA ILE A 123 20.28 5.97 -24.73
C ILE A 123 20.90 7.27 -25.26
N GLN A 124 20.57 7.68 -26.49
CA GLN A 124 21.04 8.95 -27.06
C GLN A 124 20.43 10.17 -26.35
N ARG A 125 19.15 10.10 -25.97
CA ARG A 125 18.47 11.13 -25.17
C ARG A 125 19.06 11.21 -23.75
N LEU A 126 19.32 10.05 -23.14
CA LEU A 126 19.85 9.91 -21.78
C LEU A 126 21.34 9.56 -21.80
N ARG A 127 22.19 10.41 -22.38
CA ARG A 127 23.63 10.10 -22.54
C ARG A 127 24.33 9.74 -21.22
N THR A 128 23.88 10.31 -20.10
CA THR A 128 24.42 10.05 -18.76
C THR A 128 24.16 8.61 -18.27
N LEU A 129 23.20 7.89 -18.87
CA LEU A 129 22.94 6.49 -18.57
C LEU A 129 24.18 5.62 -18.76
N ARG A 130 24.97 5.90 -19.82
CA ARG A 130 26.18 5.13 -20.15
C ARG A 130 27.27 5.20 -19.09
N CYS A 131 27.20 6.16 -18.17
CA CYS A 131 28.18 6.28 -17.08
C CYS A 131 28.02 5.18 -16.01
N PHE A 132 26.84 4.56 -15.90
CA PHE A 132 26.55 3.58 -14.86
C PHE A 132 25.81 2.33 -15.35
N TYR A 133 25.32 2.32 -16.60
CA TYR A 133 24.65 1.18 -17.20
C TYR A 133 24.96 1.06 -18.69
N SER A 134 25.33 -0.13 -19.14
CA SER A 134 25.63 -0.45 -20.55
C SER A 134 24.85 -1.66 -21.08
N GLY A 135 23.91 -2.18 -20.30
CA GLY A 135 23.10 -3.34 -20.68
C GLY A 135 21.92 -2.97 -21.60
N PRO A 136 21.11 -3.97 -21.99
CA PRO A 136 19.91 -3.74 -22.78
C PRO A 136 18.87 -2.99 -21.96
N ILE A 137 18.26 -1.96 -22.57
CA ILE A 137 17.09 -1.30 -21.99
C ILE A 137 15.83 -1.77 -22.72
N PHE A 138 14.74 -1.83 -21.98
CA PHE A 138 13.41 -2.06 -22.51
C PHE A 138 12.68 -0.72 -22.59
N VAL A 139 12.11 -0.42 -23.75
CA VAL A 139 11.26 0.75 -23.98
C VAL A 139 9.82 0.26 -24.10
N LEU A 140 8.97 0.64 -23.15
CA LEU A 140 7.55 0.29 -23.13
C LEU A 140 6.76 1.05 -24.20
N THR A 141 7.03 2.35 -24.36
CA THR A 141 6.37 3.21 -25.36
C THR A 141 7.25 4.42 -25.67
N GLN A 142 7.18 4.92 -26.90
CA GLN A 142 7.82 6.18 -27.29
C GLN A 142 7.07 7.41 -26.77
N ASP A 143 5.75 7.28 -26.58
CA ASP A 143 4.90 8.29 -25.97
C ASP A 143 4.24 7.73 -24.70
N ALA A 144 4.69 8.22 -23.55
CA ALA A 144 4.19 7.81 -22.24
C ALA A 144 2.82 8.39 -21.89
N THR A 145 2.32 9.37 -22.65
CA THR A 145 1.13 10.18 -22.34
C THR A 145 -0.09 9.31 -22.10
N VAL A 146 -0.39 8.37 -23.02
CA VAL A 146 -1.58 7.52 -22.91
C VAL A 146 -1.50 6.60 -21.69
N VAL A 147 -0.36 5.95 -21.47
CA VAL A 147 -0.13 5.06 -20.31
C VAL A 147 -0.26 5.84 -19.01
N ALA A 148 0.37 7.02 -18.95
CA ALA A 148 0.37 7.89 -17.77
C ALA A 148 -1.04 8.39 -17.44
N TRP A 149 -1.77 8.94 -18.41
CA TRP A 149 -3.14 9.42 -18.20
C TRP A 149 -4.11 8.31 -17.83
N THR A 150 -4.03 7.16 -18.51
CA THR A 150 -4.88 6.00 -18.19
C THR A 150 -4.64 5.54 -16.76
N THR A 151 -3.38 5.43 -16.36
CA THR A 151 -3.00 5.05 -15.00
C THR A 151 -3.42 6.11 -13.97
N ALA A 152 -3.24 7.39 -14.28
CA ALA A 152 -3.62 8.49 -13.41
C ALA A 152 -5.14 8.55 -13.17
N VAL A 153 -5.95 8.44 -14.22
CA VAL A 153 -7.42 8.42 -14.13
C VAL A 153 -7.90 7.23 -13.30
N LYS A 154 -7.34 6.04 -13.55
CA LYS A 154 -7.63 4.83 -12.79
C LYS A 154 -7.36 5.01 -11.30
N LEU A 155 -6.15 5.48 -10.95
CA LEU A 155 -5.76 5.70 -9.55
C LEU A 155 -6.60 6.80 -8.90
N LEU A 156 -6.88 7.90 -9.61
CA LEU A 156 -7.72 8.99 -9.11
C LEU A 156 -9.13 8.50 -8.77
N ALA A 157 -9.73 7.68 -9.63
CA ALA A 157 -11.04 7.10 -9.40
C ALA A 157 -11.05 6.19 -8.15
N GLU A 158 -10.06 5.31 -8.01
CA GLU A 158 -9.93 4.41 -6.85
C GLU A 158 -9.71 5.18 -5.54
N PHE A 159 -8.79 6.14 -5.52
CA PHE A 159 -8.52 6.94 -4.32
C PHE A 159 -9.72 7.79 -3.94
N THR A 160 -10.39 8.40 -4.90
CA THR A 160 -11.63 9.16 -4.66
C THR A 160 -12.69 8.26 -4.05
N PHE A 161 -12.85 7.04 -4.55
CA PHE A 161 -13.83 6.09 -4.01
C PHE A 161 -13.45 5.62 -2.60
N ILE A 162 -12.17 5.33 -2.34
CA ILE A 162 -11.67 5.01 -0.99
C ILE A 162 -11.97 6.15 -0.02
N ILE A 163 -11.64 7.40 -0.39
CA ILE A 163 -11.87 8.59 0.45
C ILE A 163 -13.37 8.76 0.74
N ALA A 164 -14.22 8.63 -0.29
CA ALA A 164 -15.66 8.71 -0.12
C ALA A 164 -16.17 7.64 0.86
N LEU A 165 -15.72 6.39 0.73
CA LEU A 165 -16.09 5.31 1.66
C LEU A 165 -15.61 5.58 3.09
N VAL A 166 -14.40 6.11 3.26
CA VAL A 166 -13.89 6.49 4.59
C VAL A 166 -14.78 7.54 5.23
N ILE A 167 -15.07 8.63 4.50
CA ILE A 167 -15.91 9.74 4.98
C ILE A 167 -17.32 9.24 5.30
N LEU A 168 -17.96 8.52 4.39
CA LEU A 168 -19.32 8.00 4.58
C LEU A 168 -19.40 7.02 5.75
N THR A 169 -18.38 6.17 5.93
CA THR A 169 -18.31 5.26 7.08
C THR A 169 -18.19 6.03 8.38
N PHE A 170 -17.33 7.06 8.42
CA PHE A 170 -17.16 7.91 9.59
C PHE A 170 -18.47 8.64 9.96
N LEU A 171 -19.16 9.23 8.97
CA LEU A 171 -20.45 9.88 9.17
C LEU A 171 -21.51 8.90 9.69
N ASN A 172 -21.54 7.66 9.20
CA ASN A 172 -22.45 6.63 9.68
C ASN A 172 -22.16 6.23 11.14
N ILE A 173 -20.88 6.14 11.53
CA ILE A 173 -20.49 5.91 12.93
C ILE A 173 -21.04 7.04 13.82
N LEU A 174 -20.89 8.30 13.40
CA LEU A 174 -21.40 9.46 14.14
C LEU A 174 -22.93 9.45 14.26
N LYS A 175 -23.65 9.12 13.18
CA LYS A 175 -25.11 9.01 13.19
C LYS A 175 -25.60 7.90 14.13
N LYS A 176 -25.04 6.69 14.03
CA LYS A 176 -25.45 5.56 14.88
C LYS A 176 -25.13 5.76 16.36
N ASN A 177 -24.08 6.53 16.67
CA ASN A 177 -23.79 6.91 18.06
C ASN A 177 -24.90 7.77 18.69
N LYS A 178 -25.67 8.52 17.88
CA LYS A 178 -26.80 9.35 18.35
C LYS A 178 -28.10 8.55 18.54
N VAL A 179 -28.30 7.47 17.77
CA VAL A 179 -29.58 6.73 17.69
C VAL A 179 -29.60 5.47 18.59
N ALA A 180 -28.58 5.26 19.43
CA ALA A 180 -28.45 4.11 20.34
C ALA A 180 -28.67 2.71 19.70
N SER A 181 -28.42 2.58 18.39
CA SER A 181 -28.64 1.34 17.62
C SER A 181 -27.70 0.19 18.00
N LEU A 182 -26.60 0.48 18.69
CA LEU A 182 -25.60 -0.48 19.17
C LEU A 182 -25.17 -0.08 20.59
N SER A 183 -24.77 -1.07 21.40
CA SER A 183 -24.29 -0.77 22.77
C SER A 183 -23.08 0.18 22.73
N LYS A 184 -22.98 1.07 23.72
CA LYS A 184 -21.90 2.08 23.81
C LYS A 184 -20.51 1.45 23.67
N ASN A 185 -20.30 0.29 24.31
CA ASN A 185 -19.04 -0.45 24.26
C ASN A 185 -18.74 -1.00 22.86
N THR A 186 -19.74 -1.55 22.16
CA THR A 186 -19.56 -2.06 20.79
C THR A 186 -19.24 -0.92 19.81
N MET A 187 -19.92 0.22 19.95
CA MET A 187 -19.67 1.41 19.12
C MET A 187 -18.27 1.99 19.34
N ALA A 188 -17.84 2.10 20.60
CA ALA A 188 -16.50 2.55 20.94
C ALA A 188 -15.44 1.64 20.29
N LEU A 189 -15.65 0.32 20.33
CA LEU A 189 -14.75 -0.65 19.70
C LEU A 189 -14.73 -0.50 18.17
N GLN A 190 -15.88 -0.36 17.51
CA GLN A 190 -15.95 -0.17 16.05
C GLN A 190 -15.29 1.16 15.62
N LYS A 191 -15.49 2.25 16.38
CA LYS A 191 -14.86 3.54 16.11
C LYS A 191 -13.34 3.45 16.25
N LYS A 192 -12.85 2.90 17.37
CA LYS A 192 -11.41 2.70 17.61
C LYS A 192 -10.78 1.88 16.50
N PHE A 193 -11.39 0.75 16.16
CA PHE A 193 -10.93 -0.12 15.09
C PHE A 193 -10.92 0.60 13.73
N PHE A 194 -11.99 1.32 13.37
CA PHE A 194 -12.08 2.06 12.11
C PHE A 194 -11.01 3.15 11.99
N VAL A 195 -10.76 3.91 13.06
CA VAL A 195 -9.67 4.90 13.09
C VAL A 195 -8.31 4.22 12.92
N SER A 196 -8.06 3.12 13.62
CA SER A 196 -6.80 2.36 13.51
C SER A 196 -6.54 1.87 12.09
N ILE A 197 -7.52 1.25 11.43
CA ILE A 197 -7.34 0.81 10.03
C ILE A 197 -7.17 1.98 9.08
N THR A 198 -7.84 3.12 9.32
CA THR A 198 -7.72 4.33 8.48
C THR A 198 -6.30 4.90 8.54
N ILE A 199 -5.74 5.03 9.74
CA ILE A 199 -4.36 5.49 9.92
C ILE A 199 -3.39 4.49 9.27
N GLN A 200 -3.59 3.19 9.51
CA GLN A 200 -2.72 2.15 8.95
C GLN A 200 -2.70 2.17 7.42
N THR A 201 -3.86 2.32 6.76
CA THR A 201 -3.95 2.36 5.29
C THR A 201 -3.55 3.70 4.69
N ALA A 202 -3.53 4.79 5.47
CA ALA A 202 -3.06 6.09 4.99
C ALA A 202 -1.56 6.08 4.67
N ILE A 203 -0.79 5.25 5.38
CA ILE A 203 0.66 5.11 5.20
C ILE A 203 1.02 4.61 3.80
N PRO A 204 0.55 3.44 3.32
CA PRO A 204 0.86 2.99 1.97
C PRO A 204 0.33 3.95 0.89
N ILE A 205 -0.79 4.66 1.13
CA ILE A 205 -1.29 5.69 0.22
C ILE A 205 -0.32 6.87 0.12
N ALA A 206 0.16 7.40 1.25
CA ALA A 206 1.12 8.49 1.29
C ALA A 206 2.43 8.13 0.58
N VAL A 207 2.88 6.89 0.76
CA VAL A 207 4.08 6.35 0.10
C VAL A 207 3.93 6.31 -1.43
N ILE A 208 2.73 6.08 -1.97
CA ILE A 208 2.47 6.07 -3.42
C ILE A 208 2.32 7.49 -3.99
N ILE A 209 1.78 8.45 -3.22
CA ILE A 209 1.57 9.83 -3.68
C ILE A 209 2.89 10.51 -4.06
N ILE A 210 3.95 10.31 -3.28
CA ILE A 210 5.25 10.94 -3.52
C ILE A 210 5.82 10.58 -4.92
N PRO A 211 5.96 9.28 -5.27
CA PRO A 211 6.31 8.86 -6.64
C PRO A 211 5.39 9.43 -7.71
N LEU A 212 4.08 9.47 -7.48
CA LEU A 212 3.13 9.98 -8.48
C LEU A 212 3.34 11.48 -8.77
N VAL A 213 3.57 12.29 -7.74
CA VAL A 213 3.87 13.71 -7.89
C VAL A 213 5.17 13.92 -8.67
N TYR A 214 6.21 13.13 -8.35
CA TYR A 214 7.46 13.18 -9.10
C TYR A 214 7.27 12.76 -10.57
N CYS A 215 6.52 11.69 -10.84
CA CYS A 215 6.21 11.28 -12.21
C CYS A 215 5.44 12.37 -12.97
N ALA A 216 4.44 13.00 -12.35
CA ALA A 216 3.70 14.09 -12.99
C ALA A 216 4.61 15.28 -13.34
N TYR A 217 5.48 15.68 -12.41
CA TYR A 217 6.48 16.72 -12.64
C TYR A 217 7.47 16.34 -13.75
N SER A 218 8.02 15.12 -13.68
CA SER A 218 8.99 14.60 -14.65
C SER A 218 8.42 14.56 -16.07
N LEU A 219 7.16 14.15 -16.24
CA LEU A 219 6.49 14.19 -17.55
C LEU A 219 6.23 15.61 -18.04
N ALA A 220 5.69 16.48 -17.17
CA ALA A 220 5.27 17.82 -17.59
C ALA A 220 6.45 18.72 -18.02
N TYR A 221 7.62 18.53 -17.41
CA TYR A 221 8.81 19.33 -17.67
C TYR A 221 9.91 18.57 -18.43
N GLU A 222 9.64 17.33 -18.88
CA GLU A 222 10.63 16.40 -19.42
C GLU A 222 11.89 16.25 -18.55
N PHE A 223 11.72 16.33 -17.23
CA PHE A 223 12.81 16.35 -16.27
C PHE A 223 13.23 14.92 -15.90
N TYR A 224 14.45 14.53 -16.29
CA TYR A 224 15.04 13.25 -15.92
C TYR A 224 16.00 13.38 -14.74
N SER A 225 15.85 12.51 -13.73
CA SER A 225 16.82 12.35 -12.66
C SER A 225 16.86 10.91 -12.16
N GLN A 226 17.96 10.20 -12.42
CA GLN A 226 18.09 8.81 -11.98
C GLN A 226 18.06 8.68 -10.46
N ALA A 227 18.61 9.66 -9.74
CA ALA A 227 18.58 9.67 -8.28
C ALA A 227 17.12 9.72 -7.76
N MET A 228 16.27 10.54 -8.38
CA MET A 228 14.86 10.65 -8.01
C MET A 228 14.06 9.42 -8.42
N ASN A 229 14.31 8.85 -9.61
CA ASN A 229 13.72 7.57 -10.03
C ASN A 229 14.03 6.46 -9.01
N ASN A 230 15.32 6.31 -8.65
CA ASN A 230 15.75 5.31 -7.68
C ASN A 230 15.12 5.56 -6.30
N LEU A 231 15.07 6.82 -5.84
CA LEU A 231 14.44 7.17 -4.57
C LEU A 231 12.94 6.81 -4.56
N CYS A 232 12.22 7.07 -5.64
CA CYS A 232 10.81 6.70 -5.75
C CYS A 232 10.62 5.19 -5.63
N PHE A 233 11.45 4.37 -6.28
CA PHE A 233 11.37 2.92 -6.19
C PHE A 233 11.80 2.38 -4.82
N LEU A 234 12.77 3.00 -4.16
CA LEU A 234 13.12 2.67 -2.76
C LEU A 234 11.96 2.98 -1.80
N VAL A 235 11.29 4.11 -2.01
CA VAL A 235 10.10 4.50 -1.24
C VAL A 235 8.95 3.52 -1.47
N ILE A 236 8.69 3.13 -2.72
CA ILE A 236 7.65 2.14 -3.04
C ILE A 236 8.02 0.75 -2.47
N SER A 237 9.24 0.25 -2.68
CA SER A 237 9.65 -1.08 -2.18
C SER A 237 9.72 -1.20 -0.66
N SER A 238 9.89 -0.08 0.06
CA SER A 238 9.90 -0.06 1.52
C SER A 238 8.51 0.13 2.15
N HIS A 239 7.46 0.37 1.35
CA HIS A 239 6.13 0.72 1.86
C HIS A 239 5.52 -0.34 2.79
N GLY A 240 5.67 -1.63 2.46
CA GLY A 240 5.07 -2.71 3.26
C GLY A 240 5.81 -2.95 4.57
N LEU A 241 7.14 -2.70 4.63
CA LEU A 241 7.88 -2.66 5.89
C LEU A 241 7.32 -1.56 6.81
N VAL A 242 7.17 -0.34 6.30
CA VAL A 242 6.62 0.80 7.06
C VAL A 242 5.19 0.51 7.51
N SER A 243 4.36 -0.04 6.62
CA SER A 243 2.98 -0.45 6.92
C SER A 243 2.91 -1.53 8.01
N THR A 244 3.82 -2.50 7.98
CA THR A 244 3.88 -3.58 8.97
C THR A 244 4.28 -3.06 10.34
N ILE A 245 5.32 -2.21 10.42
CA ILE A 245 5.72 -1.55 11.66
C ILE A 245 4.55 -0.74 12.22
N ALA A 246 3.89 0.05 11.37
CA ALA A 246 2.73 0.83 11.78
C ALA A 246 1.58 -0.04 12.30
N MET A 247 1.29 -1.16 11.63
CA MET A 247 0.27 -2.11 12.08
C MET A 247 0.57 -2.64 13.49
N LEU A 248 1.82 -3.05 13.74
CA LEU A 248 2.26 -3.54 15.06
C LEU A 248 2.13 -2.47 16.15
N LEU A 249 2.37 -1.20 15.82
CA LEU A 249 2.32 -0.07 16.76
C LEU A 249 0.91 0.56 16.93
N ILE A 250 0.05 0.48 15.93
CA ILE A 250 -1.28 1.10 15.98
C ILE A 250 -2.28 0.20 16.73
N HIS A 251 -2.22 -1.10 16.47
CA HIS A 251 -3.21 -2.05 16.94
C HIS A 251 -2.87 -2.61 18.31
N GLU A 252 -3.76 -2.38 19.26
CA GLU A 252 -3.59 -2.76 20.66
C GLU A 252 -3.24 -4.25 20.90
N PRO A 253 -3.87 -5.23 20.23
CA PRO A 253 -3.50 -6.63 20.41
C PRO A 253 -2.04 -6.92 20.07
N TYR A 254 -1.53 -6.34 18.97
CA TYR A 254 -0.15 -6.54 18.53
C TYR A 254 0.84 -5.80 19.44
N ARG A 255 0.58 -4.54 19.78
CA ARG A 255 1.38 -3.79 20.75
C ARG A 255 1.49 -4.49 22.09
N ASN A 256 0.38 -5.03 22.60
CA ASN A 256 0.37 -5.71 23.88
C ASN A 256 1.27 -6.95 23.86
N VAL A 257 1.37 -7.67 22.74
CA VAL A 257 2.32 -8.78 22.57
C VAL A 257 3.76 -8.24 22.46
N LEU A 258 3.99 -7.22 21.64
CA LEU A 258 5.32 -6.65 21.39
C LEU A 258 5.97 -6.08 22.66
N PHE A 259 5.19 -5.37 23.49
CA PHE A 259 5.67 -4.71 24.70
C PHE A 259 5.35 -5.48 25.99
N ARG A 260 4.88 -6.73 25.89
CA ARG A 260 4.57 -7.57 27.06
C ARG A 260 5.79 -7.85 27.92
N TRP A 261 6.98 -7.97 27.32
CA TRP A 261 8.24 -8.11 28.07
C TRP A 261 8.53 -6.90 28.97
N GLY A 262 8.27 -5.67 28.49
CA GLY A 262 8.41 -4.47 29.32
C GLY A 262 7.37 -4.33 30.43
N LYS A 263 6.16 -4.90 30.28
CA LYS A 263 5.10 -4.85 31.32
C LYS A 263 5.27 -5.94 32.38
N ALA A 264 5.68 -7.15 32.01
CA ALA A 264 5.96 -8.22 32.97
C ALA A 264 7.14 -7.85 33.89
N GLU A 265 8.19 -7.25 33.34
CA GLU A 265 9.34 -6.77 34.10
C GLU A 265 8.99 -5.58 35.00
N ARG A 266 8.12 -4.66 34.54
CA ARG A 266 7.60 -3.56 35.36
C ARG A 266 6.70 -4.05 36.49
N GLN A 267 5.78 -4.98 36.23
CA GLN A 267 4.93 -5.57 37.28
C GLN A 267 5.76 -6.34 38.30
N SER A 268 6.77 -7.10 37.85
CA SER A 268 7.71 -7.78 38.75
C SER A 268 8.46 -6.76 39.61
N ARG A 269 9.07 -5.72 39.03
CA ARG A 269 9.78 -4.66 39.79
C ARG A 269 8.88 -3.91 40.76
N THR A 270 7.66 -3.55 40.36
CA THR A 270 6.72 -2.85 41.25
C THR A 270 6.30 -3.72 42.43
N MET A 271 6.09 -5.02 42.19
CA MET A 271 5.77 -5.98 43.25
C MET A 271 6.96 -6.20 44.20
N SER A 272 8.19 -6.31 43.68
CA SER A 272 9.42 -6.39 44.48
C SER A 272 9.62 -5.16 45.38
N ILE A 273 9.40 -3.95 44.84
CA ILE A 273 9.53 -2.69 45.58
C ILE A 273 8.44 -2.57 46.65
N SER A 274 7.20 -2.99 46.37
CA SER A 274 6.13 -2.97 47.38
C SER A 274 6.37 -3.95 48.52
N ILE A 275 6.94 -5.13 48.23
CA ILE A 275 7.29 -6.13 49.25
C ILE A 275 8.44 -5.61 50.13
N ALA A 276 9.48 -5.03 49.53
CA ALA A 276 10.61 -4.45 50.26
C ALA A 276 10.17 -3.29 51.18
N ARG A 277 9.27 -2.41 50.72
CA ARG A 277 8.70 -1.33 51.56
C ARG A 277 7.86 -1.88 52.71
N SER A 278 7.00 -2.87 52.45
CA SER A 278 6.20 -3.53 53.51
C SER A 278 7.06 -4.21 54.58
N PHE A 279 8.23 -4.74 54.21
CA PHE A 279 9.16 -5.35 55.15
C PHE A 279 9.86 -4.29 56.01
N ASN A 280 10.26 -3.17 55.40
CA ASN A 280 10.94 -2.09 56.09
C ASN A 280 10.01 -1.33 57.07
N ASP A 281 8.75 -1.13 56.69
CA ASP A 281 7.72 -0.49 57.53
C ASP A 281 7.33 -1.35 58.74
N ARG A 282 7.41 -2.69 58.65
CA ARG A 282 7.15 -3.58 59.80
C ARG A 282 8.29 -3.56 60.82
N ASN A 283 9.53 -3.46 60.36
CA ASN A 283 10.69 -3.44 61.25
C ASN A 283 10.89 -2.07 61.93
N SER A 284 10.43 -0.97 61.33
CA SER A 284 10.48 0.37 61.94
C SER A 284 9.42 0.61 63.02
N THR A 285 8.32 -0.17 63.02
CA THR A 285 7.27 -0.11 64.06
C THR A 285 7.55 -0.98 65.30
N MET A 286 8.63 -1.74 65.32
CA MET A 286 9.02 -2.63 66.43
C MET A 286 10.12 -2.05 67.34
N HIS A 287 10.44 -0.76 67.20
CA HIS A 287 11.39 -0.04 68.06
C HIS A 287 10.71 1.12 68.80
#